data_AF-A0A0D0BE22-F1
#
_entry.id   AF-A0A0D0BE22-F1
#
_cell.length_a   1.000
_cell.length_b   1.000
_cell.length_c   1.000
_cell.angle_alpha   90.00
_cell.angle_beta   90.00
_cell.angle_gamma   90.00
#
_symmetry.space_group_name_H-M   'P 1'
#
loop_
_entity.id
_entity.type
_entity.pdbx_description
1 polymer ?
#
loop_
_entity_poly.entity_id
_entity_poly.type
_entity_poly.pdbx_seq_one_letter_code
_entity_poly.pdbx_strand_id
1 'polypeptide(L)'
;MVSKHIVSHHNPVWGAYKPLSAFAVRILEGRPDVHFTVLIQGGMIYKKFMRELDKMPYAQLDEIRPRFHIIDLTGKDVNSDDPLPEFGAAFEALHHSKSVTCKSSGIAIEGLVSPTLAIIDVKSRSNLYL
;
A
#
# COMPACT_ATOMS: atom_id res chain seq x y z
N MET A 1 5.86 -10.88 -20.37
CA MET A 1 6.77 -10.60 -19.24
C MET A 1 6.11 -11.10 -17.97
N VAL A 2 6.87 -11.64 -17.02
CA VAL A 2 6.32 -12.07 -15.72
C VAL A 2 6.09 -10.81 -14.88
N SER A 3 4.84 -10.60 -14.45
CA SER A 3 4.47 -9.48 -13.56
C SER A 3 5.11 -9.66 -12.19
N LYS A 4 5.68 -8.59 -11.63
CA LYS A 4 6.26 -8.56 -10.28
C LYS A 4 5.38 -7.72 -9.38
N HIS A 5 5.30 -8.09 -8.11
CA HIS A 5 4.50 -7.38 -7.14
C HIS A 5 5.36 -7.00 -5.94
N ILE A 6 5.37 -5.70 -5.62
CA ILE A 6 5.97 -5.13 -4.43
C ILE A 6 4.83 -4.76 -3.49
N VAL A 7 4.90 -5.20 -2.24
CA VAL A 7 4.01 -4.74 -1.18
C VAL A 7 4.81 -3.92 -0.17
N SER A 8 4.22 -2.84 0.32
CA SER A 8 4.83 -1.99 1.34
C SER A 8 3.88 -1.72 2.48
N HIS A 9 4.42 -1.65 3.69
CA HIS A 9 3.70 -1.24 4.89
C HIS A 9 4.65 -0.49 5.81
N HIS A 10 4.19 0.62 6.36
CA HIS A 10 4.97 1.45 7.26
C HIS A 10 4.15 1.85 8.48
N ASN A 11 4.86 2.17 9.56
CA ASN A 11 4.29 2.79 10.76
C ASN A 11 3.33 3.94 10.36
N PRO A 12 2.10 4.02 10.92
CA PRO A 12 1.08 5.03 10.59
C PRO A 12 1.47 6.44 11.06
N VAL A 13 2.52 6.98 10.47
CA VAL A 13 2.96 8.36 10.61
C VAL A 13 3.18 8.95 9.22
N TRP A 14 2.73 10.18 9.01
CA TRP A 14 2.79 10.81 7.70
C TRP A 14 4.22 10.93 7.15
N GLY A 15 5.21 11.09 8.04
CA GLY A 15 6.62 11.17 7.68
C GLY A 15 7.16 9.92 6.95
N ALA A 16 6.56 8.75 7.17
CA ALA A 16 6.94 7.51 6.47
C ALA A 16 6.25 7.38 5.11
N TYR A 17 4.96 7.72 5.04
CA TYR A 17 4.15 7.56 3.82
C TYR A 17 4.39 8.65 2.75
N LYS A 18 4.79 9.85 3.16
CA LYS A 18 5.10 10.94 2.20
C LYS A 18 6.25 10.61 1.24
N PRO A 19 7.44 10.18 1.70
CA PRO A 19 8.50 9.76 0.78
C PRO A 19 8.15 8.47 0.03
N LEU A 20 7.37 7.58 0.65
CA LEU A 20 6.91 6.33 0.01
C LEU A 20 6.06 6.60 -1.24
N SER A 21 5.18 7.61 -1.22
CA SER A 21 4.37 7.93 -2.40
C SER A 21 5.25 8.28 -3.61
N ALA A 22 6.25 9.14 -3.42
CA ALA A 22 7.21 9.50 -4.45
C ALA A 22 8.05 8.28 -4.89
N PHE A 23 8.51 7.46 -3.94
CA PHE A 23 9.28 6.25 -4.24
C PHE A 23 8.49 5.26 -5.12
N ALA A 24 7.25 4.94 -4.74
CA ALA A 24 6.40 4.02 -5.47
C ALA A 24 6.11 4.53 -6.90
N VAL A 25 5.84 5.83 -7.05
CA VAL A 25 5.68 6.47 -8.36
C VAL A 25 6.91 6.27 -9.23
N ARG A 26 8.11 6.57 -8.72
CA ARG A 26 9.36 6.42 -9.50
C ARG A 26 9.63 4.98 -9.91
N ILE A 27 9.29 4.01 -9.06
CA ILE A 27 9.39 2.59 -9.43
C ILE A 27 8.43 2.27 -10.57
N LEU A 28 7.17 2.70 -10.48
CA LEU A 28 6.16 2.40 -11.49
C LEU A 28 6.42 3.07 -12.83
N GLU A 29 7.00 4.28 -12.84
CA GLU A 29 7.46 4.98 -14.05
C GLU A 29 8.63 4.23 -14.72
N GLY A 30 9.59 3.74 -13.93
CA GLY A 30 10.77 3.06 -14.47
C GLY A 30 10.57 1.57 -14.79
N ARG A 31 9.50 0.95 -14.28
CA ARG A 31 9.27 -0.50 -14.33
C ARG A 31 7.82 -0.82 -14.72
N PRO A 32 7.52 -0.99 -16.03
CA PRO A 32 6.17 -1.33 -16.48
C PRO A 32 5.75 -2.76 -16.09
N ASP A 33 6.70 -3.63 -15.72
CA ASP A 33 6.47 -5.00 -15.27
C ASP A 33 6.08 -5.13 -13.78
N VAL A 34 5.98 -4.00 -13.05
CA VAL A 34 5.79 -3.99 -11.59
C VAL A 34 4.40 -3.45 -11.23
N HIS A 35 3.73 -4.17 -10.32
CA HIS A 35 2.64 -3.70 -9.49
C HIS A 35 3.17 -3.30 -8.12
N PHE A 36 2.65 -2.22 -7.57
CA PHE A 36 3.03 -1.71 -6.26
C PHE A 36 1.81 -1.54 -5.38
N THR A 37 1.77 -2.27 -4.27
CA THR A 37 0.71 -2.18 -3.27
C THR A 37 1.22 -1.52 -2.00
N VAL A 38 0.49 -0.53 -1.52
CA VAL A 38 0.73 0.15 -0.24
C VAL A 38 -0.39 -0.22 0.72
N LEU A 39 -0.04 -0.93 1.79
CA LEU A 39 -0.94 -1.23 2.90
C LEU A 39 -0.84 -0.10 3.92
N ILE A 40 -1.83 0.77 3.93
CA ILE A 40 -1.95 1.92 4.83
C ILE A 40 -2.75 1.53 6.07
N GLN A 41 -2.30 2.02 7.21
CA GLN A 41 -3.09 2.07 8.44
C GLN A 41 -3.42 3.55 8.74
N GLY A 42 -4.69 3.86 8.96
CA GLY A 42 -5.15 5.22 9.25
C GLY A 42 -5.81 5.93 8.06
N GLY A 43 -7.09 6.26 8.21
CA GLY A 43 -7.89 6.96 7.18
C GLY A 43 -7.35 8.35 6.82
N MET A 44 -6.81 9.10 7.78
CA MET A 44 -6.16 10.40 7.52
C MET A 44 -4.89 10.24 6.69
N ILE A 45 -4.10 9.20 6.93
CA ILE A 45 -2.87 8.92 6.17
C ILE A 45 -3.24 8.54 4.74
N TYR A 46 -4.25 7.68 4.57
CA TYR A 46 -4.80 7.36 3.25
C TYR A 46 -5.22 8.62 2.49
N LYS A 47 -6.00 9.52 3.10
CA LYS A 47 -6.42 10.78 2.48
C LYS A 47 -5.23 11.67 2.09
N LYS A 48 -4.22 11.78 2.96
CA LYS A 48 -2.99 12.53 2.65
C LYS A 48 -2.21 11.90 1.50
N PHE A 49 -2.12 10.57 1.46
CA PHE A 49 -1.45 9.84 0.39
C PHE A 49 -2.13 10.11 -0.96
N MET A 50 -3.45 9.96 -1.03
CA MET A 50 -4.22 10.25 -2.24
C MET A 50 -4.04 11.71 -2.69
N ARG A 51 -4.07 12.67 -1.76
CA ARG A 51 -3.79 14.09 -2.07
C ARG A 51 -2.39 14.34 -2.61
N GLU A 52 -1.38 13.54 -2.26
CA GLU A 52 -0.05 13.65 -2.89
C GLU A 52 -0.08 13.12 -4.32
N LEU A 53 -0.83 12.05 -4.59
CA LEU A 53 -1.00 11.54 -5.96
C LEU A 53 -1.77 12.52 -6.85
N ASP A 54 -2.78 13.22 -6.29
CA ASP A 54 -3.57 14.22 -7.01
C ASP A 54 -2.74 15.43 -7.49
N LYS A 55 -1.52 15.61 -7.00
CA LYS A 55 -0.59 16.66 -7.47
C LYS A 55 0.13 16.30 -8.76
N MET A 56 0.09 15.03 -9.17
CA MET A 56 0.75 14.57 -10.38
C MET A 56 -0.02 15.02 -11.63
N PRO A 57 0.66 15.21 -12.77
CA PRO A 57 0.00 15.36 -14.05
C PRO A 57 -0.90 14.17 -14.35
N TYR A 58 -2.14 14.44 -14.76
CA TYR A 58 -3.16 13.41 -15.01
C TYR A 58 -2.67 12.28 -15.95
N ALA A 59 -1.96 12.63 -17.02
CA ALA A 59 -1.43 11.66 -17.97
C ALA A 59 -0.42 10.67 -17.34
N GLN A 60 0.44 11.15 -16.42
CA GLN A 60 1.40 10.29 -15.72
C GLN A 60 0.68 9.38 -14.72
N LEU A 61 -0.30 9.93 -14.00
CA LEU A 61 -1.07 9.15 -13.04
C LEU A 61 -1.87 8.04 -13.73
N ASP A 62 -2.53 8.32 -14.85
CA ASP A 62 -3.30 7.34 -15.62
C ASP A 62 -2.45 6.17 -16.13
N GLU A 63 -1.18 6.41 -16.47
CA GLU A 63 -0.25 5.36 -16.90
C GLU A 63 0.10 4.36 -15.77
N ILE A 64 0.28 4.87 -14.55
CA ILE A 64 0.69 4.03 -13.41
C ILE A 64 -0.49 3.47 -12.61
N ARG A 65 -1.66 4.11 -12.68
CA ARG A 65 -2.86 3.79 -11.87
C ARG A 65 -3.30 2.33 -11.94
N PRO A 66 -3.28 1.63 -13.09
CA PRO A 66 -3.63 0.21 -13.16
C PRO A 66 -2.71 -0.70 -12.34
N ARG A 67 -1.51 -0.22 -11.98
CA ARG A 67 -0.45 -0.96 -11.28
C ARG A 67 -0.15 -0.40 -9.89
N PHE A 68 -0.82 0.69 -9.49
CA PHE A 68 -0.62 1.33 -8.19
C PHE A 68 -1.83 1.11 -7.29
N HIS A 69 -1.66 0.31 -6.25
CA HIS A 69 -2.74 -0.14 -5.39
C HIS A 69 -2.55 0.43 -3.98
N ILE A 70 -3.46 1.29 -3.53
CA ILE A 70 -3.43 1.88 -2.19
C ILE A 70 -4.58 1.32 -1.37
N ILE A 71 -4.26 0.61 -0.28
CA ILE A 71 -5.24 -0.10 0.54
C ILE A 71 -5.15 0.41 1.96
N ASP A 72 -6.16 1.15 2.41
CA ASP A 72 -6.36 1.40 3.84
C ASP A 72 -7.00 0.18 4.49
N LEU A 73 -6.29 -0.43 5.44
CA LEU A 73 -6.72 -1.62 6.16
C LEU A 73 -7.76 -1.33 7.24
N THR A 74 -7.87 -0.07 7.67
CA THR A 74 -8.59 0.31 8.90
C THR A 74 -9.84 1.14 8.63
N GLY A 75 -9.81 2.03 7.62
CA GLY A 75 -10.93 2.91 7.26
C GLY A 75 -11.20 4.02 8.27
N LYS A 76 -10.39 4.14 9.32
CA LYS A 76 -10.52 5.11 10.41
C LYS A 76 -9.15 5.53 10.90
N ASP A 77 -9.08 6.62 11.66
CA ASP A 77 -7.83 7.02 12.29
C ASP A 77 -7.47 6.05 13.42
N VAL A 78 -6.18 5.81 13.57
CA VAL A 78 -5.61 4.86 14.53
C VAL A 78 -4.50 5.51 15.34
N ASN A 79 -4.24 4.97 16.53
CA ASN A 79 -3.01 5.28 17.24
C ASN A 79 -1.86 4.45 16.65
N SER A 80 -0.70 5.08 16.45
CA SER A 80 0.50 4.41 15.93
C SER A 80 1.14 3.41 16.90
N ASP A 81 0.70 3.40 18.14
CA ASP A 81 1.15 2.45 19.16
C ASP A 81 0.18 1.25 19.30
N ASP A 82 -0.99 1.31 18.67
CA ASP A 82 -1.95 0.20 18.71
C ASP A 82 -1.51 -0.92 17.75
N PRO A 83 -1.72 -2.19 18.13
CA PRO A 83 -1.47 -3.32 17.23
C PRO A 83 -2.39 -3.24 15.99
N LEU A 84 -1.89 -3.75 14.87
CA LEU A 84 -2.60 -3.80 13.59
C LEU A 84 -2.98 -5.25 13.26
N PRO A 85 -4.09 -5.80 13.82
CA PRO A 85 -4.48 -7.18 13.57
C PRO A 85 -4.85 -7.45 12.11
N GLU A 86 -5.26 -6.43 11.34
CA GLU A 86 -5.64 -6.54 9.94
C GLU A 86 -4.46 -6.81 9.01
N PHE A 87 -3.23 -6.46 9.42
CA PHE A 87 -2.06 -6.58 8.56
C PHE A 87 -1.78 -8.02 8.14
N GLY A 88 -1.74 -8.95 9.10
CA GLY A 88 -1.41 -10.36 8.84
C GLY A 88 -2.38 -10.97 7.81
N ALA A 89 -3.68 -10.80 8.04
CA ALA A 89 -4.71 -11.30 7.14
C ALA A 89 -4.65 -10.65 5.74
N ALA A 90 -4.41 -9.35 5.66
CA ALA A 90 -4.28 -8.65 4.38
C ALA A 90 -3.03 -9.08 3.61
N PHE A 91 -1.90 -9.22 4.29
CA PHE A 91 -0.66 -9.69 3.69
C PHE A 91 -0.78 -11.14 3.21
N GLU A 92 -1.36 -12.02 4.02
CA GLU A 92 -1.65 -13.40 3.64
C GLU A 92 -2.59 -13.47 2.44
N ALA A 93 -3.62 -12.63 2.38
CA ALA A 93 -4.52 -12.55 1.24
C ALA A 93 -3.77 -12.16 -0.03
N LEU A 94 -2.94 -11.11 0.01
CA LEU A 94 -2.10 -10.74 -1.13
C LEU A 94 -1.14 -11.87 -1.53
N HIS A 95 -0.52 -12.55 -0.56
CA HIS A 95 0.39 -13.66 -0.80
C HIS A 95 -0.27 -14.82 -1.55
N HIS A 96 -1.55 -15.08 -1.27
CA HIS A 96 -2.35 -16.10 -1.95
C HIS A 96 -3.16 -15.56 -3.14
N SER A 97 -2.83 -14.37 -3.65
CA SER A 97 -3.55 -13.73 -4.77
C SER A 97 -5.07 -13.59 -4.53
N LYS A 98 -5.47 -13.48 -3.26
CA LYS A 98 -6.86 -13.23 -2.85
C LYS A 98 -7.15 -11.73 -2.83
N SER A 99 -8.45 -11.42 -2.86
CA SER A 99 -8.92 -10.04 -2.83
C SER A 99 -8.65 -9.37 -1.48
N VAL A 100 -8.31 -8.08 -1.49
CA VAL A 100 -8.20 -7.23 -0.31
C VAL A 100 -9.01 -5.95 -0.52
N THR A 101 -9.91 -5.65 0.41
CA THR A 101 -10.76 -4.46 0.33
C THR A 101 -10.12 -3.28 1.06
N CYS A 102 -9.97 -2.16 0.35
CA CYS A 102 -9.63 -0.88 0.96
C CYS A 102 -10.82 -0.37 1.76
N LYS A 103 -10.69 -0.25 3.08
CA LYS A 103 -11.76 0.20 3.97
C LYS A 103 -12.15 1.67 3.76
N SER A 104 -11.22 2.52 3.33
CA SER A 104 -11.50 3.93 3.04
C SER A 104 -12.29 4.14 1.74
N SER A 105 -12.09 3.31 0.70
CA SER A 105 -12.78 3.47 -0.60
C SER A 105 -13.90 2.46 -0.84
N GLY A 106 -13.93 1.36 -0.09
CA GLY A 106 -14.82 0.22 -0.34
C GLY A 106 -14.41 -0.62 -1.56
N ILE A 107 -13.36 -0.24 -2.28
CA ILE A 107 -12.91 -0.93 -3.50
C ILE A 107 -12.13 -2.18 -3.10
N ALA A 108 -12.53 -3.32 -3.69
CA ALA A 108 -11.81 -4.57 -3.62
C ALA A 108 -10.71 -4.61 -4.69
N ILE A 109 -9.49 -4.95 -4.28
CA ILE A 109 -8.35 -5.15 -5.18
C ILE A 109 -8.11 -6.65 -5.30
N GLU A 110 -8.18 -7.18 -6.51
CA GLU A 110 -8.10 -8.60 -6.81
C GLU A 110 -7.21 -8.88 -8.04
N GLY A 111 -6.89 -10.16 -8.27
CA GLY A 111 -6.11 -10.57 -9.44
C GLY A 111 -4.63 -10.18 -9.41
N LEU A 112 -4.12 -9.71 -8.26
CA LEU A 112 -2.70 -9.43 -8.08
C LEU A 112 -1.89 -10.73 -7.99
N VAL A 113 -0.75 -10.77 -8.66
CA VAL A 113 0.23 -11.85 -8.47
C VAL A 113 0.79 -11.80 -7.03
N SER A 114 1.26 -12.94 -6.52
CA SER A 114 1.85 -13.00 -5.19
C SER A 114 3.03 -12.00 -5.05
N PRO A 115 3.16 -11.27 -3.92
CA PRO A 115 4.28 -10.36 -3.69
C PRO A 115 5.62 -11.09 -3.81
N THR A 116 6.51 -10.51 -4.61
CA THR A 116 7.91 -10.96 -4.76
C THR A 116 8.89 -10.20 -3.86
N LEU A 117 8.44 -9.06 -3.32
CA LEU A 117 9.20 -8.21 -2.41
C LEU A 117 8.23 -7.55 -1.42
N ALA A 118 8.58 -7.59 -0.14
CA ALA A 118 7.87 -6.88 0.91
C ALA A 118 8.81 -5.84 1.56
N ILE A 119 8.36 -4.59 1.62
CA ILE A 119 9.05 -3.49 2.32
C ILE A 119 8.22 -3.19 3.57
N ILE A 120 8.67 -3.66 4.72
CA ILE A 120 7.91 -3.55 5.98
C ILE A 120 8.74 -2.76 6.99
N ASP A 121 8.27 -1.57 7.33
CA ASP A 121 8.82 -0.75 8.41
C ASP A 121 7.93 -0.87 9.63
N VAL A 122 8.49 -1.49 10.67
CA VAL A 122 7.78 -1.91 11.86
C VAL A 122 8.46 -1.30 13.07
N LYS A 123 7.67 -0.74 14.00
CA LYS A 123 8.22 -0.36 15.31
C LYS A 123 8.74 -1.63 15.98
N SER A 124 9.94 -1.57 16.57
CA SER A 124 10.61 -2.71 17.23
C SER A 124 9.85 -3.33 18.42
N ARG A 125 8.72 -2.74 18.84
CA ARG A 125 7.84 -3.26 19.91
C ARG A 125 6.56 -3.90 19.38
N SER A 126 6.28 -3.81 18.09
CA SER A 126 5.18 -4.49 17.44
C SER A 126 5.63 -5.94 17.24
N ASN A 127 5.10 -6.87 18.04
CA ASN A 127 5.26 -8.30 17.80
C ASN A 127 4.61 -8.65 16.45
N LEU A 128 5.37 -8.55 15.36
CA LEU A 128 5.03 -9.26 14.14
C LEU A 128 5.39 -10.72 14.36
N TYR A 129 4.41 -11.47 14.81
CA TYR A 129 4.39 -12.90 14.53
C TYR A 129 4.00 -13.02 13.05
N LEU A 130 5.01 -12.96 12.18
CA LEU A 130 4.92 -13.47 10.81
C LEU A 130 4.92 -15.01 10.86
#